data_AF-A0A2R7QM26-F1
#
_entry.id   AF-A0A2R7QM26-F1
#
_cell.length_a   1.000
_cell.length_b   1.000
_cell.length_c   1.000
_cell.angle_alpha   90.00
_cell.angle_beta   90.00
_cell.angle_gamma   90.00
#
_symmetry.space_group_name_H-M   'P 1'
#
loop_
_entity.id
_entity.type
_entity.pdbx_description
1 polymer ?
#
loop_
_entity_poly.entity_id
_entity_poly.type
_entity_poly.pdbx_seq_one_letter_code
_entity_poly.pdbx_strand_id
1 'polypeptide(L)'
;SGPLAEKYGRRKMLLAVTGGIFVFGLLFVPLFSGGFVGTMALLIIGFSLMGLTFGPMGALLPELFPTNVRYTGSAVSYNVSSILGAAVAPFIAVALWELADGSPVLVGVYLTAMSVLTLIALFVSKETRDLDYENNVA
;
A
#
# COMPACT_ATOMS: atom_id res chain seq x y z
N SER A 1 8.41 9.97 -5.83
CA SER A 1 8.39 9.33 -4.49
C SER A 1 9.77 8.97 -3.97
N GLY A 2 10.75 8.57 -4.81
CA GLY A 2 12.13 8.27 -4.38
C GLY A 2 12.83 9.36 -3.54
N PRO A 3 12.96 10.61 -4.03
CA PRO A 3 13.62 11.68 -3.25
C PRO A 3 12.89 12.05 -1.94
N LEU A 4 11.56 11.87 -1.92
CA LEU A 4 10.73 12.07 -0.71
C LEU A 4 10.97 10.96 0.33
N ALA A 5 11.10 9.71 -0.13
CA ALA A 5 11.38 8.56 0.74
C ALA A 5 12.76 8.66 1.40
N GLU A 6 13.76 9.15 0.66
CA GLU A 6 15.12 9.39 1.18
C GLU A 6 15.14 10.53 2.20
N LYS A 7 14.38 11.61 1.97
CA LYS A 7 14.35 12.78 2.87
C LYS A 7 13.61 12.52 4.19
N TYR A 8 12.49 11.78 4.17
CA TYR A 8 11.61 11.62 5.35
C TYR A 8 11.80 10.29 6.10
N GLY A 9 12.55 9.35 5.53
CA GLY A 9 12.65 7.98 6.04
C GLY A 9 11.51 7.10 5.53
N ARG A 10 11.87 5.90 5.06
CA ARG A 10 10.99 5.02 4.29
C ARG A 10 9.77 4.55 5.07
N ARG A 11 9.95 4.15 6.33
CA ARG A 11 8.82 3.73 7.20
C ARG A 11 7.86 4.87 7.50
N LYS A 12 8.37 6.07 7.81
CA LYS A 12 7.54 7.25 8.08
C LYS A 12 6.71 7.65 6.86
N MET A 13 7.31 7.58 5.68
CA MET A 13 6.59 7.82 4.42
C MET A 13 5.51 6.77 4.19
N LEU A 14 5.82 5.48 4.36
CA LEU A 14 4.84 4.40 4.22
C LEU A 14 3.68 4.53 5.21
N LEU A 15 3.96 4.87 6.47
CA LEU A 15 2.91 5.13 7.47
C LEU A 15 2.03 6.33 7.06
N ALA A 16 2.62 7.43 6.60
CA ALA A 16 1.89 8.61 6.17
C ALA A 16 1.01 8.32 4.94
N VAL A 17 1.54 7.63 3.93
CA VAL A 17 0.81 7.26 2.72
C VAL A 17 -0.31 6.27 3.06
N THR A 18 -0.06 5.28 3.92
CA THR A 18 -1.07 4.32 4.35
C THR A 18 -2.17 5.00 5.17
N GLY A 19 -1.84 5.99 6.01
CA GLY A 19 -2.82 6.87 6.65
C GLY A 19 -3.66 7.67 5.64
N GLY A 20 -3.04 8.12 4.55
CA GLY A 20 -3.76 8.73 3.41
C GLY A 20 -4.73 7.76 2.74
N ILE A 21 -4.33 6.50 2.55
CA ILE A 21 -5.20 5.43 2.00
C ILE A 21 -6.37 5.13 2.94
N PHE A 22 -6.13 5.13 4.26
CA PHE A 22 -7.19 4.97 5.27
C PHE A 22 -8.27 6.05 5.13
N VAL A 23 -7.86 7.31 5.09
CA VAL A 23 -8.79 8.45 4.91
C VAL A 23 -9.47 8.39 3.54
N PHE A 24 -8.73 8.02 2.49
CA PHE A 24 -9.28 7.85 1.14
C PHE A 24 -10.38 6.79 1.09
N GLY A 25 -10.21 5.65 1.77
CA GLY A 25 -11.24 4.62 1.89
C GLY A 25 -12.52 5.12 2.57
N LEU A 26 -12.39 5.96 3.61
CA LEU A 26 -13.53 6.60 4.29
C LEU A 26 -14.25 7.62 3.39
N LEU A 27 -13.51 8.31 2.53
CA LEU A 27 -14.03 9.30 1.59
C LEU A 27 -14.45 8.69 0.24
N PHE A 28 -14.37 7.36 0.08
CA PHE A 28 -14.60 6.70 -1.20
C PHE A 28 -16.00 6.96 -1.75
N VAL A 29 -17.03 6.84 -0.90
CA VAL A 29 -18.44 7.05 -1.27
C VAL A 29 -18.72 8.47 -1.76
N PRO A 30 -18.43 9.54 -0.99
CA PRO A 30 -18.71 10.90 -1.45
C PRO A 30 -17.89 11.30 -2.69
N LEU A 31 -16.67 10.76 -2.86
CA LEU A 31 -15.88 10.96 -4.06
C LEU A 31 -16.51 10.24 -5.27
N PHE A 32 -16.92 8.99 -5.10
CA PHE A 32 -17.54 8.19 -6.17
C PHE A 32 -18.90 8.75 -6.60
N SER A 33 -19.71 9.23 -5.66
CA SER A 33 -21.02 9.83 -5.95
C SER A 33 -20.96 11.30 -6.39
N GLY A 34 -19.77 11.92 -6.38
CA GLY A 34 -19.58 13.35 -6.66
C GLY A 34 -19.64 13.76 -8.13
N GLY A 35 -20.19 12.91 -9.00
CA GLY A 35 -20.24 13.14 -10.45
C GLY A 35 -18.86 13.21 -11.10
N PHE A 36 -18.73 13.95 -12.21
CA PHE A 36 -17.48 14.03 -12.97
C PHE A 36 -16.29 14.52 -12.12
N VAL A 37 -16.51 15.58 -11.33
CA VAL A 37 -15.45 16.18 -10.48
C VAL A 37 -15.04 15.23 -9.36
N GLY A 38 -16.02 14.59 -8.70
CA GLY A 38 -15.75 13.60 -7.65
C GLY A 38 -14.97 12.40 -8.17
N THR A 39 -15.38 11.84 -9.31
CA THR A 39 -14.70 10.71 -9.94
C THR A 39 -13.29 11.07 -10.41
N MET A 40 -13.10 12.27 -10.97
CA MET A 40 -11.75 12.76 -11.31
C MET A 40 -10.86 12.89 -10.07
N ALA A 41 -11.37 13.46 -8.98
CA ALA A 41 -10.65 13.55 -7.73
C ALA A 41 -10.32 12.16 -7.16
N LEU A 42 -11.27 11.21 -7.22
CA LEU A 42 -11.08 9.82 -6.81
C LEU A 42 -9.90 9.19 -7.56
N LEU A 43 -9.87 9.31 -8.89
CA LEU A 43 -8.80 8.75 -9.73
C LEU A 43 -7.45 9.41 -9.45
N ILE A 44 -7.41 10.75 -9.39
CA ILE A 44 -6.16 11.50 -9.15
C ILE A 44 -5.58 11.13 -7.79
N ILE A 45 -6.40 11.13 -6.73
CA ILE A 45 -5.95 10.83 -5.37
C ILE A 45 -5.56 9.36 -5.27
N GLY A 46 -6.38 8.44 -5.79
CA GLY A 46 -6.13 7.01 -5.76
C GLY A 46 -4.82 6.62 -6.46
N PHE A 47 -4.60 7.09 -7.69
CA PHE A 47 -3.35 6.82 -8.42
C PHE A 47 -2.14 7.51 -7.80
N SER A 48 -2.32 8.70 -7.20
CA SER A 48 -1.23 9.37 -6.46
C SER A 48 -0.80 8.58 -5.24
N LEU A 49 -1.74 8.11 -4.42
CA LEU A 49 -1.46 7.28 -3.25
C LEU A 49 -0.81 5.94 -3.64
N MET A 50 -1.27 5.33 -4.73
CA MET A 50 -0.62 4.15 -5.32
C MET A 50 0.84 4.45 -5.68
N GLY A 51 1.12 5.49 -6.49
CA GLY A 51 2.48 5.84 -6.89
C GLY A 51 3.41 6.22 -5.72
N LEU A 52 2.86 6.82 -4.67
CA LEU A 52 3.58 7.12 -3.43
C LEU A 52 3.92 5.86 -2.62
N THR A 53 3.12 4.81 -2.73
CA THR A 53 3.37 3.51 -2.07
C THR A 53 4.45 2.71 -2.81
N PHE A 54 4.40 2.65 -4.14
CA PHE A 54 5.36 1.89 -4.96
C PHE A 54 6.79 2.44 -4.91
N GLY A 55 6.94 3.76 -4.73
CA GLY A 55 8.26 4.41 -4.66
C GLY A 55 9.21 3.84 -3.59
N PRO A 56 8.88 3.93 -2.30
CA PRO A 56 9.70 3.38 -1.22
C PRO A 56 9.73 1.84 -1.22
N MET A 57 8.70 1.18 -1.73
CA MET A 57 8.59 -0.28 -1.72
C MET A 57 9.70 -0.97 -2.52
N GLY A 58 10.12 -0.38 -3.66
CA GLY A 58 11.21 -0.93 -4.47
C GLY A 58 12.58 -0.94 -3.78
N ALA A 59 12.83 -0.03 -2.85
CA ALA A 59 14.08 0.05 -2.10
C ALA A 59 14.00 -0.66 -0.74
N LEU A 60 12.83 -0.66 -0.10
CA LEU A 60 12.62 -1.33 1.19
C LEU A 60 12.61 -2.85 1.06
N LEU A 61 11.97 -3.39 0.02
CA LEU A 61 11.78 -4.83 -0.11
C LEU A 61 13.12 -5.61 -0.15
N PRO A 62 14.16 -5.17 -0.89
CA PRO A 62 15.48 -5.81 -0.84
C PRO A 62 16.21 -5.67 0.49
N GLU A 63 15.94 -4.64 1.28
CA GLU A 63 16.57 -4.46 2.60
C GLU A 63 16.05 -5.45 3.65
N LEU A 64 14.86 -6.03 3.43
CA LEU A 64 14.28 -7.03 4.31
C LEU A 64 14.95 -8.42 4.18
N PHE A 65 15.79 -8.62 3.16
CA PHE A 65 16.43 -9.90 2.87
C PHE A 65 17.96 -9.83 2.97
N PRO A 66 18.62 -10.87 3.51
CA PRO A 66 20.07 -10.95 3.57
C PRO A 66 20.68 -10.98 2.16
N THR A 67 21.91 -10.48 2.03
CA THR A 67 22.58 -10.21 0.74
C THR A 67 22.63 -11.41 -0.20
N ASN A 68 22.81 -12.62 0.33
CA ASN A 68 22.90 -13.86 -0.44
C ASN A 68 21.58 -14.27 -1.14
N VAL A 69 20.42 -13.80 -0.65
CA VAL A 69 19.09 -14.13 -1.21
C VAL A 69 18.26 -12.90 -1.52
N ARG A 70 18.88 -11.71 -1.50
CA ARG A 70 18.18 -10.43 -1.62
C ARG A 70 17.32 -10.32 -2.87
N TYR A 71 17.88 -10.69 -4.03
CA TYR A 71 17.18 -10.61 -5.31
C TYR A 71 16.02 -11.62 -5.41
N THR A 72 16.28 -12.89 -5.06
CA THR A 72 15.30 -13.97 -5.14
C THR A 72 14.19 -13.79 -4.10
N GLY A 73 14.52 -13.45 -2.86
CA GLY A 73 13.56 -13.18 -1.79
C GLY A 73 12.63 -12.01 -2.10
N SER A 74 13.19 -10.92 -2.63
CA SER A 74 12.39 -9.76 -3.06
C SER A 74 11.48 -10.10 -4.23
N ALA A 75 12.00 -10.80 -5.25
CA ALA A 75 11.22 -11.17 -6.42
C ALA A 75 10.07 -12.12 -6.06
N VAL A 76 10.32 -13.14 -5.22
CA VAL A 76 9.27 -14.06 -4.77
C VAL A 76 8.21 -13.31 -3.96
N SER A 77 8.63 -12.48 -3.00
CA SER A 77 7.71 -11.71 -2.17
C SER A 77 6.86 -10.74 -2.99
N TYR A 78 7.47 -10.05 -3.96
CA TYR A 78 6.76 -9.15 -4.87
C TYR A 78 5.75 -9.90 -5.74
N ASN A 79 6.14 -11.02 -6.35
CA ASN A 79 5.24 -11.78 -7.22
C ASN A 79 4.07 -12.41 -6.44
N VAL A 80 4.35 -13.01 -5.27
CA VAL A 80 3.29 -13.57 -4.42
C VAL A 80 2.32 -12.48 -3.95
N SER A 81 2.86 -11.33 -3.49
CA SER A 81 2.03 -10.20 -3.07
C SER A 81 1.25 -9.60 -4.23
N SER A 82 1.83 -9.54 -5.43
CA SER A 82 1.17 -9.05 -6.64
C SER A 82 0.00 -9.94 -7.04
N ILE A 83 0.19 -11.26 -7.03
CA ILE A 83 -0.87 -12.22 -7.35
C ILE A 83 -2.00 -12.11 -6.32
N LEU A 84 -1.69 -12.18 -5.03
CA LEU A 84 -2.71 -12.17 -3.99
C LEU A 84 -3.39 -10.80 -3.84
N GLY A 85 -2.63 -9.72 -3.92
CA GLY A 85 -3.12 -8.37 -3.71
C GLY A 85 -3.80 -7.78 -4.95
N ALA A 86 -3.14 -7.81 -6.11
CA ALA A 86 -3.62 -7.14 -7.31
C ALA A 86 -4.64 -7.97 -8.10
N ALA A 87 -4.47 -9.29 -8.18
CA ALA A 87 -5.39 -10.12 -8.96
C ALA A 87 -6.72 -10.33 -8.22
N VAL A 88 -6.70 -10.50 -6.90
CA VAL A 88 -7.91 -10.82 -6.12
C VAL A 88 -8.75 -9.58 -5.79
N ALA A 89 -8.12 -8.41 -5.63
CA ALA A 89 -8.83 -7.19 -5.21
C ALA A 89 -10.00 -6.76 -6.13
N PRO A 90 -9.90 -6.80 -7.48
CA PRO A 90 -11.02 -6.47 -8.35
C PRO A 90 -12.22 -7.41 -8.17
N PHE A 91 -11.97 -8.72 -8.00
CA PHE A 91 -13.04 -9.69 -7.77
C PHE A 91 -13.77 -9.43 -6.44
N ILE A 92 -13.01 -9.14 -5.38
CA ILE A 92 -13.59 -8.76 -4.08
C ILE A 92 -14.39 -7.46 -4.23
N ALA A 93 -13.85 -6.46 -4.92
CA ALA A 93 -14.53 -5.18 -5.11
C ALA A 93 -15.87 -5.35 -5.84
N VAL A 94 -15.92 -6.14 -6.91
CA VAL A 94 -17.16 -6.44 -7.63
C VAL A 94 -18.14 -7.22 -6.75
N ALA A 95 -17.69 -8.26 -6.06
CA ALA A 95 -18.55 -9.04 -5.17
C ALA A 95 -19.14 -8.20 -4.02
N LEU A 96 -18.36 -7.29 -3.45
CA LEU A 96 -18.82 -6.36 -2.41
C LEU A 96 -19.79 -5.30 -2.96
N TRP A 97 -19.57 -4.85 -4.19
CA TRP A 97 -20.48 -3.92 -4.86
C TRP A 97 -21.83 -4.58 -5.17
N GLU A 98 -21.83 -5.82 -5.65
CA GLU A 98 -23.04 -6.61 -5.86
C GLU A 98 -23.77 -6.91 -4.55
N LEU A 99 -23.04 -7.29 -3.49
CA LEU A 99 -23.60 -7.57 -2.16
C LEU A 99 -24.28 -6.35 -1.53
N ALA A 100 -23.87 -5.14 -1.94
CA ALA A 100 -24.42 -3.88 -1.45
C ALA A 100 -25.45 -3.27 -2.42
N ASP A 101 -26.07 -4.08 -3.30
CA ASP A 101 -27.07 -3.66 -4.29
C ASP A 101 -26.59 -2.49 -5.17
N GLY A 102 -25.32 -2.51 -5.58
CA GLY A 102 -24.72 -1.47 -6.41
C GLY A 102 -24.16 -0.27 -5.62
N SER A 103 -24.13 -0.34 -4.29
CA SER A 103 -23.52 0.69 -3.45
C SER A 103 -22.00 0.49 -3.29
N PRO A 104 -21.17 1.54 -3.47
CA PRO A 104 -19.71 1.44 -3.31
C PRO A 104 -19.25 1.44 -1.84
N VAL A 105 -20.18 1.47 -0.87
CA VAL A 105 -19.86 1.56 0.57
C VAL A 105 -18.95 0.42 1.02
N LEU A 106 -19.27 -0.82 0.65
CA LEU A 106 -18.47 -1.97 1.07
C LEU A 106 -17.07 -1.97 0.43
N VAL A 107 -16.91 -1.39 -0.76
CA VAL A 107 -15.60 -1.21 -1.40
C VAL A 107 -14.74 -0.21 -0.62
N GLY A 108 -15.33 0.91 -0.19
CA GLY A 108 -14.66 1.88 0.69
C GLY A 108 -14.24 1.26 2.03
N VAL A 109 -15.13 0.50 2.67
CA VAL A 109 -14.85 -0.23 3.91
C VAL A 109 -13.72 -1.24 3.73
N TYR A 110 -13.71 -1.98 2.62
CA TYR A 110 -12.63 -2.91 2.29
C TYR A 110 -11.28 -2.20 2.16
N LEU A 111 -11.22 -1.07 1.44
CA LEU A 111 -10.00 -0.26 1.33
C LEU A 111 -9.51 0.23 2.69
N THR A 112 -10.42 0.76 3.51
CA THR A 112 -10.09 1.18 4.87
C THR A 112 -9.57 0.02 5.72
N ALA A 113 -10.22 -1.15 5.68
CA ALA A 113 -9.77 -2.34 6.41
C ALA A 113 -8.38 -2.81 5.98
N MET A 114 -8.09 -2.87 4.67
CA MET A 114 -6.77 -3.23 4.16
C MET A 114 -5.68 -2.22 4.55
N SER A 115 -6.02 -0.93 4.61
CA SER A 115 -5.10 0.09 5.09
C SER A 115 -4.77 -0.07 6.59
N VAL A 116 -5.76 -0.47 7.42
CA VAL A 116 -5.53 -0.77 8.84
C VAL A 116 -4.62 -1.99 8.98
N LEU A 117 -4.86 -3.06 8.21
CA LEU A 117 -3.97 -4.23 8.21
C LEU A 117 -2.55 -3.86 7.81
N THR A 118 -2.40 -3.01 6.79
CA THR A 118 -1.09 -2.50 6.36
C THR A 118 -0.43 -1.65 7.44
N LEU A 119 -1.17 -0.77 8.12
CA LEU A 119 -0.65 0.02 9.23
C LEU A 119 -0.15 -0.88 10.36
N ILE A 120 -0.94 -1.89 10.76
CA ILE A 120 -0.54 -2.86 11.78
C ILE A 120 0.75 -3.57 11.37
N ALA A 121 0.84 -4.03 10.12
CA ALA A 121 2.05 -4.67 9.59
C ALA A 121 3.27 -3.74 9.63
N LEU A 122 3.11 -2.46 9.25
CA LEU A 122 4.18 -1.45 9.30
C LEU A 122 4.59 -1.10 10.74
N PHE A 123 3.65 -1.12 11.68
CA PHE A 123 3.95 -0.91 13.10
C PHE A 123 4.73 -2.07 13.70
N VAL A 124 4.38 -3.32 13.35
CA VAL A 124 5.08 -4.52 13.80
C VAL A 124 6.43 -4.70 13.09
N SER A 125 6.55 -4.25 11.84
CA SER A 125 7.81 -4.28 11.11
C SER A 125 8.84 -3.36 11.78
N LYS A 126 10.04 -3.90 12.03
CA LYS A 126 11.18 -3.13 12.57
C LYS A 126 11.69 -2.14 11.51
N GLU A 127 12.11 -0.96 11.96
CA GLU A 127 12.77 0.04 11.10
C GLU A 127 14.08 -0.55 10.55
N THR A 128 14.23 -0.60 9.23
CA THR A 128 15.45 -1.11 8.57
C THR A 128 16.51 -0.04 8.32
N ARG A 129 16.20 1.24 8.60
CA ARG A 129 17.11 2.36 8.32
C ARG A 129 18.46 2.28 9.06
N ASP A 130 18.49 1.64 10.23
CA ASP A 130 19.66 1.61 11.11
C ASP A 130 20.25 0.19 11.26
N LEU A 131 19.96 -0.75 10.34
CA LEU A 131 20.61 -2.06 10.32
C LEU A 131 21.94 -1.97 9.56
N ASP A 132 23.03 -1.74 10.30
CA ASP A 132 24.40 -1.90 9.81
C ASP A 132 24.61 -3.35 9.33
N TYR A 133 24.96 -3.51 8.05
CA TYR A 133 25.24 -4.81 7.43
C TYR A 133 26.62 -5.39 7.82
N GLU A 134 27.42 -4.71 8.66
CA GLU A 134 28.79 -5.11 8.94
C GLU A 134 28.97 -6.20 10.00
N ASN A 135 27.95 -6.56 10.79
CA ASN A 135 28.15 -7.40 11.97
C ASN A 135 27.46 -8.78 11.97
N ASN A 136 27.08 -9.32 10.81
CA ASN A 136 26.61 -10.70 10.71
C ASN A 136 27.61 -11.63 10.00
N VAL A 137 28.87 -11.53 10.42
CA VAL A 137 29.89 -12.57 10.22
C VAL A 137 30.25 -13.14 11.60
N ALA A 138 29.43 -14.08 12.08
CA ALA A 138 29.80 -15.03 13.13
C ALA A 138 28.95 -16.30 12.99
#